data_AF-A0A6M2AVU7-F1
#
_entry.id   AF-A0A6M2AVU7-F1
#
_cell.length_a   1.000
_cell.length_b   1.000
_cell.length_c   1.000
_cell.angle_alpha   90.00
_cell.angle_beta   90.00
_cell.angle_gamma   90.00
#
_symmetry.space_group_name_H-M   'P 1'
#
loop_
_entity.id
_entity.type
_entity.pdbx_description
1 polymer ?
#
loop_
_entity_poly.entity_id
_entity_poly.type
_entity_poly.pdbx_seq_one_letter_code
_entity_poly.pdbx_strand_id
1 'polypeptide(L)'
;MYLCEKLSIVELSVKTFKLISTLEAISFLVLLGIAMPLKYIWDMPEMVQIVGMAHGILFVLYVGGAIYMYKKLNWSISDLFIVVMCSVLPFGPFYVERKYL
;
A
#
# COMPACT_ATOMS: atom_id res chain seq x y z
N MET A 1 23.05 -19.95 -12.94
CA MET A 1 22.24 -20.29 -11.74
C MET A 1 21.98 -19.06 -10.88
N TYR A 2 23.00 -18.47 -10.23
CA TYR A 2 22.87 -17.30 -9.32
C TYR A 2 22.13 -16.08 -9.89
N LEU A 3 22.37 -15.72 -11.16
CA LEU A 3 21.72 -14.55 -11.78
C LEU A 3 20.20 -14.76 -11.98
N CYS A 4 19.79 -15.98 -12.35
CA CYS A 4 18.39 -16.33 -12.59
C CYS A 4 17.59 -16.34 -11.28
N GLU A 5 18.18 -16.86 -10.21
CA GLU A 5 17.58 -16.88 -8.88
C GLU A 5 17.40 -15.47 -8.31
N LYS A 6 18.40 -14.60 -8.49
CA LYS A 6 18.32 -13.19 -8.08
C LYS A 6 17.24 -12.42 -8.84
N LEU A 7 17.06 -12.70 -10.13
CA LEU A 7 16.00 -12.11 -10.96
C LEU A 7 14.61 -12.52 -10.46
N SER A 8 14.42 -13.82 -10.18
CA SER A 8 13.19 -14.40 -9.62
C SER A 8 12.77 -13.75 -8.30
N ILE A 9 13.72 -13.55 -7.36
CA ILE A 9 13.44 -12.94 -6.06
C ILE A 9 13.02 -11.47 -6.19
N VAL A 10 13.60 -10.72 -7.14
CA VAL A 10 13.21 -9.33 -7.40
C VAL A 10 11.80 -9.27 -7.99
N GLU A 11 11.48 -10.09 -8.99
CA GLU A 11 10.12 -10.16 -9.55
C GLU A 11 9.07 -10.54 -8.50
N LEU A 12 9.37 -11.53 -7.65
CA LEU A 12 8.49 -11.92 -6.57
C LEU A 12 8.25 -10.76 -5.60
N SER A 13 9.31 -10.03 -5.23
CA SER A 13 9.21 -8.89 -4.33
C SER A 13 8.35 -7.76 -4.91
N VAL A 14 8.49 -7.47 -6.21
CA VAL A 14 7.69 -6.46 -6.92
C VAL A 14 6.22 -6.90 -6.96
N LYS A 15 5.93 -8.16 -7.30
CA LYS A 15 4.56 -8.71 -7.30
C LYS A 15 3.91 -8.63 -5.91
N THR A 16 4.66 -9.00 -4.86
CA THR A 16 4.17 -8.90 -3.47
C THR A 16 3.91 -7.46 -3.08
N PHE A 17 4.82 -6.53 -3.39
CA PHE A 17 4.62 -5.13 -3.07
C PHE A 17 3.46 -4.50 -3.84
N LYS A 18 3.27 -4.89 -5.11
CA LYS A 18 2.10 -4.51 -5.91
C LYS A 18 0.80 -4.97 -5.25
N LEU A 19 0.74 -6.22 -4.78
CA LEU A 19 -0.43 -6.72 -4.05
C LEU A 19 -0.69 -5.92 -2.76
N ILE A 20 0.34 -5.64 -1.96
CA ILE A 20 0.21 -4.83 -0.73
C ILE A 20 -0.31 -3.43 -1.08
N SER A 21 0.25 -2.79 -2.11
CA SER A 21 -0.17 -1.48 -2.61
C SER A 21 -1.66 -1.46 -2.99
N THR A 22 -2.13 -2.45 -3.74
CA THR A 22 -3.53 -2.53 -4.14
C THR A 22 -4.45 -2.79 -2.95
N LEU A 23 -4.06 -3.69 -2.02
CA LEU A 23 -4.83 -3.97 -0.81
C LEU A 23 -4.93 -2.76 0.12
N GLU A 24 -3.84 -2.02 0.28
CA GLU A 24 -3.80 -0.78 1.07
C GLU A 24 -4.77 0.26 0.49
N ALA A 25 -4.72 0.50 -0.82
CA ALA A 25 -5.65 1.40 -1.52
C ALA A 25 -7.12 1.01 -1.30
N ILE A 26 -7.43 -0.28 -1.51
CA ILE A 26 -8.80 -0.81 -1.35
C ILE A 26 -9.24 -0.67 0.12
N SER A 27 -8.38 -1.02 1.07
CA SER A 27 -8.70 -0.93 2.51
C SER A 27 -8.99 0.52 2.93
N PHE A 28 -8.30 1.49 2.33
CA PHE A 28 -8.54 2.90 2.62
C PHE A 28 -9.88 3.38 2.04
N LEU A 29 -10.20 2.97 0.80
CA LEU A 29 -11.50 3.24 0.19
C LEU A 29 -12.65 2.60 1.00
N VAL A 30 -12.47 1.40 1.52
CA VAL A 30 -13.45 0.73 2.40
C VAL A 30 -13.58 1.47 3.73
N LEU A 31 -12.47 1.92 4.32
CA LEU A 31 -12.48 2.70 5.57
C LEU A 31 -13.29 4.00 5.40
N LEU A 32 -13.03 4.76 4.33
CA LEU A 32 -13.70 6.04 4.09
C LEU A 32 -15.10 5.89 3.52
N GLY A 33 -15.32 4.95 2.60
CA GLY A 33 -16.57 4.78 1.87
C GLY A 33 -17.61 3.91 2.55
N ILE A 34 -17.19 3.03 3.47
CA ILE A 34 -18.09 2.07 4.15
C ILE A 34 -18.05 2.28 5.66
N ALA A 35 -16.88 2.19 6.29
CA ALA A 35 -16.79 2.25 7.75
C ALA A 35 -17.18 3.63 8.32
N MET A 36 -16.78 4.72 7.67
CA MET A 36 -17.16 6.07 8.10
C MET A 36 -18.67 6.34 7.98
N PRO A 37 -19.37 6.02 6.87
CA PRO A 37 -20.83 6.09 6.82
C PRO A 37 -21.51 5.20 7.86
N LEU A 38 -21.02 3.98 8.09
CA LEU A 38 -21.53 3.10 9.16
C LEU A 38 -21.45 3.74 10.54
N LYS A 39 -20.34 4.41 10.84
CA LYS A 39 -20.17 5.15 12.10
C LYS A 39 -21.19 6.28 12.25
N TYR A 40 -21.41 7.09 11.21
CA TYR A 40 -22.24 8.30 11.36
C TYR A 40 -23.73 8.10 11.10
N ILE A 41 -24.11 7.12 10.26
CA ILE A 41 -25.50 6.89 9.85
C ILE A 41 -26.15 5.80 10.73
N TRP A 42 -25.40 4.75 11.03
CA TRP A 42 -25.89 3.58 11.77
C TRP A 42 -25.34 3.48 13.19
N ASP A 43 -24.57 4.47 13.63
CA ASP A 43 -23.97 4.54 14.98
C ASP A 43 -23.16 3.27 15.35
N MET A 44 -22.46 2.71 14.35
CA MET A 44 -21.62 1.51 14.47
C MET A 44 -20.12 1.86 14.46
N PRO A 45 -19.55 2.44 15.53
CA PRO A 45 -18.15 2.86 15.57
C PRO A 45 -17.15 1.70 15.52
N GLU A 46 -17.58 0.49 15.91
CA GLU A 46 -16.77 -0.73 15.94
C GLU A 46 -16.21 -1.08 14.56
N MET A 47 -16.97 -0.82 13.49
CA MET A 47 -16.54 -1.09 12.12
C MET A 47 -15.32 -0.25 11.72
N VAL A 48 -15.24 1.00 12.20
CA VAL A 48 -14.08 1.87 11.97
C VAL A 48 -12.86 1.35 12.72
N GLN A 49 -13.03 0.75 13.91
CA GLN A 49 -11.91 0.17 14.65
C GLN A 49 -11.34 -1.04 13.92
N ILE A 50 -12.20 -1.97 13.48
CA ILE A 50 -11.77 -3.20 12.80
C ILE A 50 -11.12 -2.86 11.44
N VAL A 51 -11.81 -2.08 10.59
CA VAL A 51 -11.31 -1.71 9.26
C VAL A 51 -10.10 -0.78 9.39
N GLY A 52 -10.11 0.13 10.36
CA GLY A 52 -9.00 1.05 10.62
C GLY A 52 -7.74 0.33 11.06
N MET A 53 -7.85 -0.68 11.93
CA MET A 53 -6.72 -1.54 12.30
C MET A 53 -6.17 -2.32 11.10
N ALA A 54 -7.06 -2.94 10.30
CA ALA A 54 -6.64 -3.67 9.10
C ALA A 54 -5.92 -2.76 8.11
N HIS A 55 -6.46 -1.57 7.85
CA HIS A 55 -5.83 -0.56 7.02
C HIS A 55 -4.48 -0.09 7.59
N GLY A 56 -4.40 0.19 8.90
CA GLY A 56 -3.16 0.61 9.55
C GLY A 56 -2.03 -0.43 9.42
N ILE A 57 -2.35 -1.72 9.54
CA ILE A 57 -1.39 -2.81 9.30
C ILE A 57 -0.91 -2.80 7.84
N LEU A 58 -1.83 -2.67 6.88
CA LEU A 58 -1.50 -2.60 5.46
C LEU A 58 -0.65 -1.37 5.13
N PHE A 59 -0.93 -0.22 5.73
CA PHE A 59 -0.14 1.00 5.58
C PHE A 59 1.31 0.80 6.06
N VAL A 60 1.52 0.17 7.23
CA VAL A 60 2.87 -0.13 7.72
C VAL A 60 3.59 -1.11 6.80
N LEU A 61 2.91 -2.15 6.32
CA LEU A 61 3.46 -3.10 5.34
C LEU A 61 3.82 -2.40 4.02
N TYR A 62 3.01 -1.46 3.57
CA TYR A 62 3.27 -0.65 2.39
C TYR A 62 4.53 0.21 2.57
N VAL A 63 4.63 0.98 3.66
CA VAL A 63 5.81 1.83 3.92
C VAL A 63 7.07 0.99 4.04
N GLY A 64 7.02 -0.13 4.77
CA GLY A 64 8.14 -1.07 4.87
C GLY A 64 8.53 -1.67 3.51
N GLY A 65 7.53 -2.04 2.70
CA GLY A 65 7.72 -2.53 1.34
C GLY A 65 8.33 -1.49 0.40
N ALA A 66 7.90 -0.23 0.49
CA ALA A 66 8.44 0.87 -0.31
C ALA A 66 9.93 1.14 0.01
N ILE A 67 10.31 1.12 1.30
CA ILE A 67 11.70 1.23 1.73
C ILE A 67 12.52 0.02 1.24
N TYR A 68 11.94 -1.18 1.25
CA TYR A 68 12.60 -2.38 0.73
C TYR A 68 12.79 -2.34 -0.79
N MET A 69 11.80 -1.79 -1.52
CA MET A 69 11.85 -1.62 -2.98
C MET A 69 12.77 -0.48 -3.44
N TYR A 70 12.97 0.54 -2.60
CA TYR A 70 13.79 1.72 -2.90
C TYR A 70 15.11 1.39 -3.60
N LYS A 71 15.92 0.50 -3.00
CA LYS A 71 17.22 0.09 -3.57
C LYS A 71 17.07 -0.89 -4.74
N LYS A 72 16.01 -1.70 -4.77
CA LYS A 72 15.80 -2.73 -5.82
C LYS A 72 15.33 -2.13 -7.14
N LEU A 73 14.55 -1.07 -7.08
CA LEU A 73 13.98 -0.37 -8.24
C LEU A 73 14.79 0.88 -8.62
N ASN A 74 15.94 1.12 -7.97
CA ASN A 74 16.79 2.30 -8.18
C ASN A 74 16.01 3.63 -8.07
N TRP A 75 15.05 3.71 -7.15
CA TRP A 75 14.27 4.92 -6.92
C TRP A 75 15.15 6.02 -6.31
N SER A 76 14.86 7.27 -6.65
CA SER A 76 15.44 8.42 -5.94
C SER A 76 14.74 8.64 -4.59
N ILE A 77 15.37 9.37 -3.67
CA ILE A 77 14.75 9.71 -2.38
C ILE A 77 13.43 10.46 -2.58
N SER A 78 13.35 11.30 -3.62
CA SER A 78 12.14 11.99 -4.03
C SER A 78 11.03 11.01 -4.45
N ASP A 79 11.37 9.94 -5.19
CA ASP A 79 10.40 8.93 -5.60
C ASP A 79 9.86 8.16 -4.39
N LEU A 80 10.73 7.77 -3.46
CA LEU A 80 10.29 7.14 -2.21
C LEU A 80 9.31 8.04 -1.44
N PHE A 81 9.61 9.33 -1.35
CA PHE A 81 8.73 10.29 -0.70
C PHE A 81 7.39 10.41 -1.41
N ILE A 82 7.39 10.50 -2.75
CA ILE A 82 6.15 10.52 -3.55
C ILE A 82 5.33 9.26 -3.32
N VAL A 83 5.97 8.08 -3.34
CA VAL A 83 5.32 6.78 -3.13
C VAL A 83 4.65 6.71 -1.75
N VAL A 84 5.35 7.14 -0.69
CA VAL A 84 4.78 7.16 0.68
C VAL A 84 3.69 8.23 0.82
N MET A 85 3.85 9.40 0.22
CA MET A 85 2.80 10.43 0.23
C MET A 85 1.55 9.99 -0.53
N CYS A 86 1.73 9.19 -1.58
CA CYS A 86 0.64 8.60 -2.33
C CYS A 86 -0.20 7.63 -1.49
N SER A 87 0.35 6.85 -0.55
CA SER A 87 -0.49 5.98 0.29
C SER A 87 -1.39 6.74 1.27
N VAL A 88 -1.07 7.99 1.60
CA VAL A 88 -1.94 8.84 2.43
C VAL A 88 -3.15 9.39 1.65
N LEU A 89 -3.14 9.27 0.32
CA LEU A 89 -4.25 9.65 -0.53
C LEU A 89 -5.01 8.40 -0.97
N PRO A 90 -6.35 8.35 -0.88
CA PRO A 90 -7.13 7.15 -1.22
C PRO A 90 -6.93 6.66 -2.67
N PHE A 91 -6.44 7.55 -3.55
CA PHE A 91 -6.13 7.22 -4.95
C PHE A 91 -4.64 7.17 -5.29
N GLY A 92 -3.75 7.51 -4.35
CA GLY A 92 -2.32 7.57 -4.63
C GLY A 92 -1.66 6.22 -4.87
N PRO A 93 -2.03 5.10 -4.21
CA PRO A 93 -1.44 3.80 -4.52
C PRO A 93 -1.70 3.34 -5.96
N PHE A 94 -2.83 3.74 -6.56
CA PHE A 94 -3.11 3.45 -7.99
C PHE A 94 -2.16 4.21 -8.93
N TYR A 95 -1.72 5.41 -8.54
CA TYR A 95 -0.70 6.15 -9.28
C TYR A 95 0.68 5.49 -9.15
N VAL A 96 1.02 5.02 -7.95
CA VAL A 96 2.25 4.28 -7.69
C VAL A 96 2.31 3.00 -8.52
N GLU A 97 1.21 2.25 -8.56
CA GLU A 97 1.11 1.03 -9.35
C GLU A 97 1.32 1.26 -10.86
N ARG A 98 0.90 2.41 -11.40
CA ARG A 98 1.05 2.71 -12.84
C ARG A 98 2.42 3.25 -13.22
N LYS A 99 3.09 3.96 -12.32
CA LYS A 99 4.31 4.72 -12.65
C LYS A 99 5.58 4.10 -12.10
N TYR A 100 5.50 3.37 -10.99
CA TYR A 100 6.66 2.96 -10.21
C TYR A 100 6.80 1.43 -10.07
N LEU A 101 5.75 0.66 -10.36
CA LEU A 101 5.72 -0.82 -10.33
C LEU A 101 5.30 -1.41 -11.67
#